data_AF-A0A7D9LGE3-F1
#
_entry.id   AF-A0A7D9LGE3-F1
#
_cell.length_a   1.000
_cell.length_b   1.000
_cell.length_c   1.000
_cell.angle_alpha   90.00
_cell.angle_beta   90.00
_cell.angle_gamma   90.00
#
_symmetry.space_group_name_H-M   'P 1'
#
loop_
_entity.id
_entity.type
_entity.pdbx_description
1 polymer ?
#
loop_
_entity_poly.entity_id
_entity_poly.type
_entity_poly.pdbx_seq_one_letter_code
_entity_poly.pdbx_strand_id
1 'polypeptide(L)'
;MASSEYLEPSLKKKPKTKTWCSAVNCSKNKSSNPELSFFRFPSDPARSKEWVNLCRRLDLMDKTKKYWYNNCKLCSDHFEDCMFYNDLRNRLKSDAKPTLFEIPNPPPTISSIRRPLQREQTLTAPPEVLNVQTDTILTASTSSQTTDEISSNTPRKMKQKQAIKAQKQKIKRLISSLGKAQKGKHARQEKALDEAPANLANFVRMQIKLHGKKKRGRRMPNKTGISQGSLKIIENKVMQMNLREKECTLCMDEISLKTNLFSCVPVGKIVGLEDFGGGYRTNKVATSAFVLLIRSISGNWKQPLAYYLVNGGCPTDTMEDIVKEAIDKLECIGLNVVVVMSAQGSNFYSLATRLKVTPDEPWFMHNGWKIFFIFDPPHLIKSVRNNFMKYSLRFGEHGKILKQYMYRFSTAHTIGSKID
;
A
#
# COMPACT_ATOMS: atom_id res chain seq x y z
N MET A 1 -37.54 -25.95 -39.79
CA MET A 1 -37.71 -24.50 -39.54
C MET A 1 -36.68 -24.09 -38.52
N ALA A 2 -35.91 -23.05 -38.85
CA ALA A 2 -34.59 -22.74 -38.31
C ALA A 2 -34.60 -22.28 -36.84
N SER A 3 -33.71 -22.87 -36.04
CA SER A 3 -33.33 -22.39 -34.72
C SER A 3 -32.15 -21.44 -34.88
N SER A 4 -32.36 -20.15 -34.59
CA SER A 4 -31.32 -19.12 -34.62
C SER A 4 -30.36 -19.30 -33.44
N GLU A 5 -29.12 -19.72 -33.74
CA GLU A 5 -27.98 -19.62 -32.82
C GLU A 5 -27.57 -18.15 -32.67
N TYR A 6 -27.64 -17.63 -31.44
CA TYR A 6 -27.01 -16.37 -31.08
C TYR A 6 -25.52 -16.63 -30.79
N LEU A 7 -24.66 -16.21 -31.71
CA LEU A 7 -23.20 -16.17 -31.53
C LEU A 7 -22.84 -14.95 -30.66
N GLU A 8 -22.19 -15.17 -29.51
CA GLU A 8 -21.61 -14.07 -28.72
C GLU A 8 -20.38 -13.45 -29.44
N PRO A 9 -20.22 -12.11 -29.45
CA PRO A 9 -19.06 -11.47 -30.08
C PRO A 9 -17.78 -11.64 -29.25
N SER A 10 -16.76 -12.23 -29.89
CA SER A 10 -15.40 -12.33 -29.35
C SER A 10 -14.78 -10.95 -29.10
N LEU A 11 -14.41 -10.69 -27.83
CA LEU A 11 -13.65 -9.51 -27.42
C LEU A 11 -12.22 -9.57 -28.00
N LYS A 12 -11.99 -8.90 -29.13
CA LYS A 12 -10.64 -8.67 -29.68
C LYS A 12 -9.78 -7.91 -28.64
N LYS A 13 -8.77 -8.59 -28.08
CA LYS A 13 -7.78 -7.97 -27.19
C LYS A 13 -6.97 -6.93 -27.97
N LYS A 14 -7.00 -5.66 -27.54
CA LYS A 14 -6.18 -4.58 -28.12
C LYS A 14 -4.68 -4.93 -28.02
N PRO A 15 -3.88 -4.63 -29.06
CA PRO A 15 -2.43 -4.87 -29.04
C PRO A 15 -1.76 -4.07 -27.92
N LYS A 16 -0.85 -4.72 -27.17
CA LYS A 16 -0.09 -4.10 -26.08
C LYS A 16 0.85 -3.04 -26.65
N THR A 17 0.59 -1.76 -26.37
CA THR A 17 1.48 -0.66 -26.78
C THR A 17 2.83 -0.76 -26.05
N LYS A 18 3.93 -0.75 -26.81
CA LYS A 18 5.30 -0.73 -26.25
C LYS A 18 5.48 0.55 -25.42
N THR A 19 5.89 0.40 -24.17
CA THR A 19 6.12 1.53 -23.25
C THR A 19 7.58 1.95 -23.31
N TRP A 20 7.85 3.19 -23.73
CA TRP A 20 9.19 3.78 -23.83
C TRP A 20 9.47 4.77 -22.70
N CYS A 21 10.76 4.95 -22.37
CA CYS A 21 11.21 6.02 -21.48
C CYS A 21 11.06 7.39 -22.16
N SER A 22 10.65 8.40 -21.39
CA SER A 22 10.43 9.79 -21.84
C SER A 22 11.59 10.72 -21.49
N ALA A 23 12.67 10.22 -20.88
CA ALA A 23 13.88 11.00 -20.61
C ALA A 23 14.59 11.36 -21.93
N VAL A 24 15.22 12.53 -21.96
CA VAL A 24 16.18 12.89 -23.01
C VAL A 24 17.29 11.83 -23.09
N ASN A 25 17.68 11.46 -24.31
CA ASN A 25 18.73 10.48 -24.61
C ASN A 25 18.52 9.07 -24.02
N CYS A 26 17.28 8.68 -23.66
CA CYS A 26 16.98 7.34 -23.17
C CYS A 26 16.16 6.53 -24.18
N SER A 27 16.76 5.46 -24.70
CA SER A 27 16.12 4.50 -25.64
C SER A 27 15.55 3.25 -24.96
N LYS A 28 15.55 3.21 -23.61
CA LYS A 28 15.07 2.05 -22.84
C LYS A 28 13.54 1.93 -22.92
N ASN A 29 13.07 0.70 -23.11
CA ASN A 29 11.64 0.37 -23.16
C ASN A 29 11.34 -0.90 -22.35
N LYS A 30 10.08 -1.08 -21.93
CA LYS A 30 9.69 -2.17 -21.02
C LYS A 30 9.80 -3.57 -21.63
N SER A 31 9.75 -3.69 -22.95
CA SER A 31 9.84 -4.99 -23.64
C SER A 31 11.28 -5.48 -23.72
N SER A 32 12.23 -4.58 -24.01
CA SER A 32 13.66 -4.90 -24.10
C SER A 32 14.39 -4.85 -22.75
N ASN A 33 13.78 -4.23 -21.73
CA ASN A 33 14.37 -4.05 -20.39
C ASN A 33 13.33 -4.47 -19.31
N PRO A 34 13.02 -5.77 -19.19
CA PRO A 34 12.01 -6.26 -18.24
C PRO A 34 12.38 -6.03 -16.77
N GLU A 35 13.68 -6.03 -16.44
CA GLU A 35 14.26 -5.80 -15.12
C GLU A 35 14.08 -4.36 -14.62
N LEU A 36 14.00 -3.37 -15.52
CA LEU A 36 13.82 -1.98 -15.14
C LEU A 36 12.36 -1.66 -14.79
N SER A 37 12.19 -0.81 -13.78
CA SER A 37 10.88 -0.28 -13.40
C SER A 37 10.58 1.00 -14.17
N PHE A 38 9.37 1.11 -14.73
CA PHE A 38 8.93 2.29 -15.50
C PHE A 38 7.85 3.04 -14.71
N PHE A 39 8.19 4.24 -14.26
CA PHE A 39 7.35 5.09 -13.43
C PHE A 39 6.55 6.07 -14.28
N ARG A 40 5.23 6.10 -14.05
CA ARG A 40 4.35 7.12 -14.63
C ARG A 40 4.61 8.48 -14.01
N PHE A 41 4.31 9.53 -14.77
CA PHE A 41 4.36 10.89 -14.26
C PHE A 41 3.36 11.08 -13.11
N PRO A 42 3.70 11.87 -12.07
CA PRO A 42 2.82 12.11 -10.93
C PRO A 42 1.48 12.74 -11.34
N SER A 43 0.40 12.38 -10.63
CA SER A 43 -0.92 13.02 -10.85
C SER A 43 -0.98 14.47 -10.35
N ASP A 44 -0.03 14.87 -9.49
CA ASP A 44 0.09 16.24 -9.00
C ASP A 44 0.60 17.18 -10.11
N PRO A 45 -0.13 18.26 -10.46
CA PRO A 45 0.23 19.11 -11.59
C PRO A 45 1.60 19.80 -11.45
N ALA A 46 1.95 20.25 -10.24
CA ALA A 46 3.20 20.95 -10.01
C ALA A 46 4.39 19.99 -10.15
N ARG A 47 4.29 18.80 -9.53
CA ARG A 47 5.32 17.76 -9.60
C ARG A 47 5.44 17.16 -11.00
N SER A 48 4.33 16.97 -11.71
CA SER A 48 4.37 16.50 -13.11
C SER A 48 5.07 17.51 -14.01
N LYS A 49 4.81 18.81 -13.82
CA LYS A 49 5.50 19.88 -14.56
C LYS A 49 7.01 19.90 -14.23
N GLU A 50 7.36 19.70 -12.96
CA GLU A 50 8.77 19.56 -12.54
C GLU A 50 9.46 18.37 -13.24
N TRP A 51 8.80 17.21 -13.33
CA TRP A 51 9.33 16.05 -14.04
C TRP A 51 9.52 16.31 -15.53
N VAL A 52 8.57 16.98 -16.20
CA VAL A 52 8.69 17.35 -17.62
C VAL A 52 9.88 18.30 -17.84
N ASN A 53 10.02 19.31 -16.99
CA ASN A 53 11.14 20.26 -17.06
C ASN A 53 12.49 19.52 -16.89
N LEU A 54 12.57 18.55 -15.98
CA LEU A 54 13.77 17.75 -15.75
C LEU A 54 14.07 16.79 -16.92
N CYS A 55 13.05 16.29 -17.62
CA CYS A 55 13.24 15.47 -18.82
C CYS A 55 13.81 16.25 -20.01
N ARG A 56 13.79 17.59 -19.98
CA ARG A 56 14.32 18.51 -21.00
C ARG A 56 13.91 18.19 -22.44
N ARG A 57 12.68 17.73 -22.60
CA ARG A 57 12.04 17.49 -23.89
C ARG A 57 11.04 18.60 -24.20
N LEU A 58 11.40 19.47 -25.13
CA LEU A 58 10.61 20.65 -25.52
C LEU A 58 9.21 20.26 -26.01
N ASP A 59 9.11 19.15 -26.75
CA ASP A 59 7.86 18.63 -27.31
C ASP A 59 6.83 18.19 -26.24
N LEU A 60 7.29 17.93 -25.01
CA LEU A 60 6.44 17.58 -23.88
C LEU A 60 5.96 18.80 -23.08
N MET A 61 6.60 19.97 -23.22
CA MET A 61 6.32 21.15 -22.40
C MET A 61 4.92 21.73 -22.65
N ASP A 62 4.44 21.65 -23.89
CA ASP A 62 3.12 22.20 -24.30
C ASP A 62 1.96 21.20 -24.15
N LYS A 63 2.23 19.98 -23.69
CA LYS A 63 1.20 18.95 -23.54
C LYS A 63 0.43 19.10 -22.23
N THR A 64 -0.78 18.56 -22.18
CA THR A 64 -1.63 18.64 -20.98
C THR A 64 -1.19 17.65 -19.90
N LYS A 65 -1.55 17.92 -18.64
CA LYS A 65 -1.33 16.98 -17.52
C LYS A 65 -1.89 15.58 -17.78
N LYS A 66 -3.02 15.49 -18.49
CA LYS A 66 -3.68 14.23 -18.84
C LYS A 66 -2.82 13.45 -19.85
N TYR A 67 -2.17 14.16 -20.77
CA TYR A 67 -1.23 13.56 -21.72
C TYR A 67 -0.02 12.98 -20.99
N TRP A 68 0.63 13.74 -20.10
CA TRP A 68 1.81 13.27 -19.35
C TRP A 68 1.52 12.01 -18.53
N TYR A 69 0.40 11.99 -17.80
CA TYR A 69 0.04 10.86 -16.94
C TYR A 69 -0.22 9.57 -17.74
N ASN A 70 -0.85 9.69 -18.92
CA ASN A 70 -1.24 8.54 -19.73
C ASN A 70 -0.11 8.02 -20.63
N ASN A 71 0.73 8.91 -21.15
CA ASN A 71 1.66 8.60 -22.24
C ASN A 71 3.14 8.65 -21.85
N CYS A 72 3.51 9.37 -20.78
CA CYS A 72 4.92 9.55 -20.41
C CYS A 72 5.31 8.67 -19.24
N LYS A 73 6.50 8.05 -19.31
CA LYS A 73 7.08 7.23 -18.25
C LYS A 73 8.60 7.38 -18.19
N LEU A 74 9.21 7.18 -17.02
CA LEU A 74 10.66 7.18 -16.82
C LEU A 74 11.14 5.85 -16.26
N CYS A 75 12.26 5.31 -16.75
CA CYS A 75 12.86 4.11 -16.16
C CYS A 75 13.54 4.44 -14.80
N SER A 76 13.84 3.39 -14.03
CA SER A 76 14.46 3.48 -12.71
C SER A 76 15.85 4.12 -12.70
N ASP A 77 16.55 4.15 -13.82
CA ASP A 77 17.93 4.66 -13.90
C ASP A 77 18.01 6.18 -13.74
N HIS A 78 16.91 6.90 -13.99
CA HIS A 78 16.88 8.35 -13.86
C HIS A 78 16.70 8.85 -12.42
N PHE A 79 16.67 7.95 -11.45
CA PHE A 79 16.46 8.25 -10.03
C PHE A 79 17.61 7.70 -9.19
N GLU A 80 18.05 8.45 -8.19
CA GLU A 80 19.06 8.01 -7.23
C GLU A 80 18.52 6.91 -6.31
N ASP A 81 19.38 6.00 -5.84
CA ASP A 81 18.98 4.88 -4.98
C ASP A 81 18.27 5.34 -3.69
N CYS A 82 18.70 6.49 -3.15
CA CYS A 82 18.08 7.10 -1.97
C CYS A 82 16.63 7.55 -2.19
N MET A 83 16.16 7.61 -3.44
CA MET A 83 14.79 7.99 -3.82
C MET A 83 13.83 6.79 -3.87
N PHE A 84 14.32 5.56 -3.65
CA PHE A 84 13.50 4.37 -3.60
C PHE A 84 13.18 3.95 -2.16
N TYR A 85 12.06 3.25 -1.98
CA TYR A 85 11.71 2.61 -0.71
C TYR A 85 12.36 1.22 -0.55
N ASN A 86 12.96 0.69 -1.61
CA ASN A 86 13.50 -0.65 -1.67
C ASN A 86 14.66 -0.76 -2.66
N ASP A 87 15.48 -1.78 -2.45
CA ASP A 87 16.67 -2.06 -3.27
C ASP A 87 16.30 -2.62 -4.65
N LEU A 88 15.07 -3.14 -4.81
CA LEU A 88 14.52 -3.57 -6.10
C LEU A 88 14.17 -2.40 -7.04
N ARG A 89 14.34 -1.14 -6.60
CA ARG A 89 14.12 0.10 -7.37
C ARG A 89 12.77 0.14 -8.11
N ASN A 90 11.72 -0.46 -7.54
CA ASN A 90 10.39 -0.56 -8.16
C ASN A 90 9.35 0.36 -7.51
N ARG A 91 9.74 1.10 -6.46
CA ARG A 91 8.85 2.04 -5.76
C ARG A 91 9.56 3.32 -5.33
N LEU A 92 9.20 4.43 -5.96
CA LEU A 92 9.72 5.77 -5.66
C LEU A 92 9.08 6.40 -4.41
N LYS A 93 9.86 7.23 -3.70
CA LYS A 93 9.39 8.11 -2.62
C LYS A 93 8.49 9.23 -3.15
N SER A 94 7.68 9.81 -2.27
CA SER A 94 6.72 10.88 -2.62
C SER A 94 7.39 12.20 -3.05
N ASP A 95 8.65 12.40 -2.68
CA ASP A 95 9.50 13.54 -2.99
C ASP A 95 10.55 13.23 -4.08
N ALA A 96 10.57 11.99 -4.60
CA ALA A 96 11.48 11.59 -5.65
C ALA A 96 11.28 12.42 -6.93
N LYS A 97 12.38 12.85 -7.53
CA LYS A 97 12.43 13.56 -8.80
C LYS A 97 13.61 13.01 -9.61
N PRO A 98 13.48 12.90 -10.94
CA PRO A 98 14.58 12.37 -11.73
C PRO A 98 15.75 13.36 -11.70
N THR A 99 16.91 12.92 -11.24
CA THR A 99 18.13 13.76 -11.13
C THR A 99 19.26 13.24 -12.01
N LEU A 100 19.20 11.98 -12.43
CA LEU A 100 20.25 11.33 -13.22
C LEU A 100 19.93 11.41 -14.71
N PHE A 101 20.57 12.37 -15.40
CA PHE A 101 20.51 12.54 -16.85
C PHE A 101 21.92 12.76 -17.40
N GLU A 102 22.25 12.12 -18.52
CA GLU A 102 23.51 12.31 -19.24
C GLU A 102 23.41 13.56 -20.12
N ILE A 103 23.54 14.75 -19.51
CA ILE A 103 23.40 16.05 -20.19
C ILE A 103 24.43 17.08 -19.69
N PRO A 104 24.78 18.12 -20.47
CA PRO A 104 25.83 19.10 -20.14
C PRO A 104 25.62 19.92 -18.85
N ASN A 105 24.44 19.85 -18.23
CA ASN A 105 24.09 20.54 -16.98
C ASN A 105 23.10 19.68 -16.19
N PRO A 106 23.54 18.62 -15.49
CA PRO A 106 22.66 17.70 -14.79
C PRO A 106 22.00 18.38 -13.57
N PRO A 107 20.78 17.99 -13.19
CA PRO A 107 20.19 18.41 -11.92
C PRO A 107 21.10 18.06 -10.73
N PRO A 108 21.16 18.90 -9.67
CA PRO A 108 22.02 18.62 -8.51
C PRO A 108 21.61 17.30 -7.83
N THR A 109 22.59 16.44 -7.56
CA THR A 109 22.41 15.14 -6.90
C THR A 109 22.19 15.32 -5.40
N ILE A 110 21.37 14.46 -4.78
CA ILE A 110 21.09 14.56 -3.34
C ILE A 110 22.35 14.26 -2.50
N SER A 111 23.26 13.42 -3.00
CA SER A 111 24.53 13.11 -2.34
C SER A 111 25.45 14.34 -2.16
N SER A 112 25.35 15.35 -3.03
CA SER A 112 26.17 16.57 -2.96
C SER A 112 25.77 17.53 -1.82
N ILE A 113 24.65 17.28 -1.12
CA ILE A 113 24.04 18.22 -0.16
C ILE A 113 24.45 17.91 1.30
N ARG A 114 25.15 16.80 1.58
CA ARG A 114 25.55 16.43 2.96
C ARG A 114 26.89 17.09 3.34
N ARG A 115 26.86 18.11 4.22
CA ARG A 115 28.05 18.57 4.96
C ARG A 115 28.48 17.50 5.98
N PRO A 116 29.79 17.25 6.20
CA PRO A 116 30.24 16.36 7.26
C PRO A 116 29.98 17.00 8.64
N LEU A 117 29.26 16.31 9.52
CA LEU A 117 29.23 16.61 10.94
C LEU A 117 30.44 15.88 11.58
N GLN A 118 31.39 16.66 12.09
CA GLN A 118 32.51 16.13 12.88
C GLN A 118 31.98 15.42 14.13
N ARG A 119 32.59 14.26 14.40
CA ARG A 119 32.25 13.32 15.46
C ARG A 119 33.30 13.46 16.55
N GLU A 120 32.92 13.96 17.72
CA GLU A 120 33.79 13.90 18.90
C GLU A 120 33.37 12.75 19.81
N GLN A 121 34.37 11.93 20.17
CA GLN A 121 34.28 10.77 21.04
C GLN A 121 34.54 11.18 22.49
N THR A 122 33.84 10.50 23.40
CA THR A 122 33.83 10.62 24.87
C THR A 122 35.02 9.97 25.58
N LEU A 123 35.14 10.30 26.89
CA LEU A 123 35.86 9.69 28.05
C LEU A 123 36.97 10.65 28.56
N THR A 124 37.09 11.07 29.83
CA THR A 124 36.89 10.42 31.16
C THR A 124 36.82 11.49 32.29
N ALA A 125 36.56 11.06 33.54
CA ALA A 125 36.21 11.81 34.77
C ALA A 125 37.32 12.71 35.43
N PRO A 126 37.00 13.53 36.47
CA PRO A 126 37.72 14.76 36.90
C PRO A 126 38.67 14.54 38.11
N PRO A 127 39.52 15.51 38.53
CA PRO A 127 39.07 16.58 39.45
C PRO A 127 39.79 17.96 39.36
N GLU A 128 39.18 18.94 40.03
CA GLU A 128 39.80 19.97 40.90
C GLU A 128 40.57 21.23 40.40
N VAL A 129 39.99 22.38 40.83
CA VAL A 129 40.51 23.70 41.30
C VAL A 129 41.41 24.63 40.46
N LEU A 130 41.08 25.93 40.66
CA LEU A 130 41.90 27.16 40.62
C LEU A 130 42.07 27.89 39.27
N ASN A 131 41.16 28.85 39.09
CA ASN A 131 41.44 30.29 38.95
C ASN A 131 42.88 30.71 38.60
N VAL A 132 43.05 31.53 37.56
CA VAL A 132 43.68 32.87 37.61
C VAL A 132 43.74 33.48 36.19
N GLN A 133 43.52 34.79 36.18
CA GLN A 133 43.48 35.75 35.08
C GLN A 133 44.87 36.07 34.48
N THR A 134 44.85 37.04 33.55
CA THR A 134 45.93 37.94 33.07
C THR A 134 46.53 37.53 31.72
N ASP A 135 46.18 38.26 30.65
CA ASP A 135 46.72 39.55 30.14
C ASP A 135 47.69 39.29 28.98
N THR A 136 47.37 39.66 27.73
CA THR A 136 47.49 40.98 27.09
C THR A 136 48.70 40.99 26.14
N ILE A 137 48.66 41.88 25.13
CA ILE A 137 49.70 42.32 24.18
C ILE A 137 49.61 41.60 22.81
N LEU A 138 48.85 42.15 21.85
CA LEU A 138 49.18 43.24 20.91
C LEU A 138 50.28 42.87 19.91
N THR A 139 49.91 42.77 18.63
CA THR A 139 50.66 43.41 17.54
C THR A 139 49.70 43.74 16.40
N ALA A 140 49.70 45.03 16.03
CA ALA A 140 48.87 45.62 14.98
C ALA A 140 49.53 45.45 13.61
N SER A 141 48.72 45.38 12.54
CA SER A 141 49.03 45.94 11.22
C SER A 141 47.76 46.09 10.40
N THR A 142 47.52 47.35 10.04
CA THR A 142 46.41 47.96 9.32
C THR A 142 46.19 47.45 7.89
N SER A 143 44.94 47.14 7.55
CA SER A 143 44.35 47.53 6.26
C SER A 143 42.85 47.79 6.44
N SER A 144 42.43 49.01 6.10
CA SER A 144 41.04 49.44 6.15
C SER A 144 40.22 48.74 5.07
N GLN A 145 39.22 47.94 5.47
CA GLN A 145 38.09 47.58 4.61
C GLN A 145 36.79 47.68 5.42
N THR A 146 35.81 48.35 4.82
CA THR A 146 34.51 48.76 5.38
C THR A 146 33.71 47.59 5.96
N THR A 147 33.08 47.82 7.12
CA THR A 147 32.21 46.81 7.76
C THR A 147 30.89 46.62 7.00
N ASP A 148 30.37 45.39 6.99
CA ASP A 148 29.14 44.96 6.32
C ASP A 148 27.87 45.74 6.70
N GLU A 149 27.94 46.59 7.73
CA GLU A 149 26.81 47.37 8.23
C GLU A 149 26.35 48.44 7.24
N ILE A 150 27.26 49.06 6.46
CA ILE A 150 26.93 50.12 5.48
C ILE A 150 26.19 49.54 4.25
N SER A 151 26.28 48.23 4.00
CA SER A 151 25.68 47.55 2.84
C SER A 151 24.17 47.25 2.98
N SER A 152 23.63 47.26 4.20
CA SER A 152 22.29 46.76 4.50
C SER A 152 21.13 47.75 4.27
N ASN A 153 21.47 49.04 4.18
CA ASN A 153 20.54 50.19 4.16
C ASN A 153 20.65 51.04 2.88
N THR A 154 21.07 50.44 1.76
CA THR A 154 20.99 51.15 0.47
C THR A 154 19.52 51.41 0.09
N PRO A 155 19.18 52.57 -0.50
CA PRO A 155 17.80 52.94 -0.84
C PRO A 155 17.06 51.87 -1.68
N ARG A 156 17.79 51.17 -2.54
CA ARG A 156 17.28 50.07 -3.35
C ARG A 156 16.88 48.85 -2.51
N LYS A 157 17.73 48.43 -1.56
CA LYS A 157 17.44 47.32 -0.64
C LYS A 157 16.31 47.67 0.33
N MET A 158 16.19 48.93 0.77
CA MET A 158 15.07 49.38 1.59
C MET A 158 13.74 49.36 0.85
N LYS A 159 13.68 49.87 -0.40
CA LYS A 159 12.48 49.76 -1.26
C LYS A 159 12.09 48.31 -1.49
N GLN A 160 13.07 47.42 -1.73
CA GLN A 160 12.82 45.99 -1.89
C GLN A 160 12.28 45.34 -0.61
N LYS A 161 12.83 45.65 0.57
CA LYS A 161 12.32 45.19 1.88
C LYS A 161 10.88 45.68 2.14
N GLN A 162 10.57 46.93 1.80
CA GLN A 162 9.21 47.49 1.92
C GLN A 162 8.22 46.80 0.97
N ALA A 163 8.61 46.55 -0.29
CA ALA A 163 7.79 45.81 -1.25
C ALA A 163 7.52 44.37 -0.78
N ILE A 164 8.54 43.68 -0.25
CA ILE A 164 8.39 42.34 0.35
C ILE A 164 7.43 42.39 1.56
N LYS A 165 7.55 43.41 2.43
CA LYS A 165 6.66 43.59 3.58
C LYS A 165 5.20 43.80 3.14
N ALA A 166 4.97 44.61 2.12
CA ALA A 166 3.64 44.84 1.55
C ALA A 166 3.04 43.56 0.93
N GLN A 167 3.83 42.78 0.18
CA GLN A 167 3.39 41.49 -0.35
C GLN A 167 3.06 40.48 0.75
N LYS A 168 3.89 40.39 1.81
CA LYS A 168 3.61 39.52 2.96
C LYS A 168 2.30 39.89 3.66
N GLN A 169 2.00 41.19 3.81
CA GLN A 169 0.72 41.65 4.36
C GLN A 169 -0.46 41.30 3.44
N LYS A 170 -0.30 41.41 2.12
CA LYS A 170 -1.33 41.04 1.14
C LYS A 170 -1.64 39.53 1.19
N ILE A 171 -0.60 38.69 1.28
CA ILE A 171 -0.74 37.24 1.46
C ILE A 171 -1.47 36.91 2.77
N LYS A 172 -1.13 37.59 3.88
CA LYS A 172 -1.79 37.38 5.17
C LYS A 172 -3.30 37.69 5.12
N ARG A 173 -3.70 38.75 4.40
CA ARG A 173 -5.12 39.09 4.17
C ARG A 173 -5.84 38.10 3.27
N LEU A 174 -5.18 37.60 2.22
CA LEU A 174 -5.73 36.56 1.33
C LEU A 174 -5.94 35.22 2.05
N ILE A 175 -5.00 34.82 2.92
CA ILE A 175 -5.15 33.60 3.72
C ILE A 175 -6.33 33.72 4.70
N SER A 176 -6.52 34.90 5.31
CA SER A 176 -7.64 35.10 6.24
C SER A 176 -8.99 35.14 5.53
N SER A 177 -9.09 35.73 4.33
CA SER A 177 -10.32 35.71 3.53
C SER A 177 -10.66 34.31 3.01
N LEU A 178 -9.67 33.55 2.55
CA LEU A 178 -9.82 32.13 2.20
C LEU A 178 -10.31 31.29 3.38
N GLY A 179 -9.76 31.50 4.58
CA GLY A 179 -10.20 30.82 5.80
C GLY A 179 -11.67 31.11 6.16
N LYS A 180 -12.11 32.36 6.00
CA LYS A 180 -13.51 32.76 6.22
C LYS A 180 -14.46 32.12 5.19
N ALA A 181 -14.08 32.12 3.91
CA ALA A 181 -14.88 31.50 2.84
C ALA A 181 -15.00 29.97 2.99
N GLN A 182 -13.94 29.30 3.45
CA GLN A 182 -13.97 27.86 3.75
C GLN A 182 -14.87 27.53 4.93
N LYS A 183 -14.83 28.32 6.02
CA LYS A 183 -15.74 28.15 7.17
C LYS A 183 -17.21 28.22 6.75
N GLY A 184 -17.58 29.15 5.86
CA GLY A 184 -18.95 29.26 5.34
C GLY A 184 -19.41 28.03 4.55
N LYS A 185 -18.53 27.39 3.77
CA LYS A 185 -18.83 26.13 3.07
C LYS A 185 -19.01 24.94 4.02
N HIS A 186 -18.14 24.82 5.03
CA HIS A 186 -18.24 23.76 6.03
C HIS A 186 -19.51 23.87 6.87
N ALA A 187 -19.92 25.08 7.26
CA ALA A 187 -21.15 25.30 8.03
C ALA A 187 -22.42 24.89 7.24
N ARG A 188 -22.48 25.18 5.93
CA ARG A 188 -23.58 24.71 5.07
C ARG A 188 -23.62 23.18 4.92
N GLN A 189 -22.45 22.54 4.85
CA GLN A 189 -22.36 21.08 4.79
C GLN A 189 -22.76 20.42 6.11
N GLU A 190 -22.37 20.99 7.27
CA GLU A 190 -22.80 20.48 8.58
C GLU A 190 -24.32 20.58 8.79
N LYS A 191 -24.94 21.70 8.39
CA LYS A 191 -26.39 21.85 8.51
C LYS A 191 -27.16 20.81 7.69
N ALA A 192 -26.67 20.46 6.50
CA ALA A 192 -27.24 19.37 5.69
C ALA A 192 -26.96 17.96 6.25
N LEU A 193 -25.94 17.81 7.11
CA LEU A 193 -25.62 16.54 7.78
C LEU A 193 -26.49 16.31 9.01
N ASP A 194 -27.05 17.36 9.61
CA ASP A 194 -27.96 17.23 10.75
C ASP A 194 -29.34 16.67 10.35
N GLU A 195 -29.71 16.81 9.06
CA GLU A 195 -30.94 16.24 8.47
C GLU A 195 -30.75 14.77 8.02
N ALA A 196 -29.52 14.24 8.03
CA ALA A 196 -29.21 12.88 7.60
C ALA A 196 -29.27 11.86 8.77
N PRO A 197 -29.53 10.57 8.49
CA PRO A 197 -29.47 9.52 9.52
C PRO A 197 -28.13 9.56 10.26
N ALA A 198 -28.17 9.50 11.60
CA ALA A 198 -27.02 9.77 12.47
C ALA A 198 -25.74 9.00 12.07
N ASN A 199 -25.88 7.76 11.61
CA ASN A 199 -24.76 6.93 11.19
C ASN A 199 -24.10 7.41 9.88
N LEU A 200 -24.91 7.84 8.90
CA LEU A 200 -24.42 8.41 7.64
C LEU A 200 -23.80 9.78 7.89
N ALA A 201 -24.46 10.60 8.72
CA ALA A 201 -23.94 11.90 9.13
C ALA A 201 -22.57 11.75 9.80
N ASN A 202 -22.40 10.77 10.69
CA ASN A 202 -21.14 10.48 11.36
C ASN A 202 -20.04 10.01 10.40
N PHE A 203 -20.36 9.13 9.45
CA PHE A 203 -19.41 8.70 8.42
C PHE A 203 -18.95 9.88 7.55
N VAL A 204 -19.88 10.72 7.09
CA VAL A 204 -19.55 11.84 6.21
C VAL A 204 -18.83 12.96 6.98
N ARG A 205 -19.23 13.27 8.22
CA ARG A 205 -18.47 14.18 9.11
C ARG A 205 -17.04 13.68 9.30
N MET A 206 -16.84 12.37 9.45
CA MET A 206 -15.51 11.76 9.52
C MET A 206 -14.74 11.95 8.20
N GLN A 207 -15.35 11.74 7.04
CA GLN A 207 -14.72 11.97 5.73
C GLN A 207 -14.35 13.45 5.52
N ILE A 208 -15.21 14.39 5.94
CA ILE A 208 -14.95 15.84 5.85
C ILE A 208 -13.79 16.23 6.78
N LYS A 209 -13.73 15.70 8.01
CA LYS A 209 -12.58 15.89 8.93
C LYS A 209 -11.26 15.33 8.38
N LEU A 210 -11.33 14.42 7.40
CA LEU A 210 -10.18 13.86 6.70
C LEU A 210 -9.79 14.68 5.45
N HIS A 211 -10.70 15.49 4.89
CA HIS A 211 -10.40 16.39 3.79
C HIS A 211 -9.47 17.53 4.26
N GLY A 212 -8.30 17.65 3.64
CA GLY A 212 -7.30 18.69 3.96
C GLY A 212 -6.13 18.20 4.81
N LYS A 213 -6.22 17.02 5.43
CA LYS A 213 -5.03 16.34 5.99
C LYS A 213 -4.24 15.72 4.84
N LYS A 214 -2.92 15.98 4.76
CA LYS A 214 -2.04 15.37 3.75
C LYS A 214 -2.33 13.86 3.68
N LYS A 215 -2.48 13.31 2.48
CA LYS A 215 -2.59 11.86 2.20
C LYS A 215 -1.29 11.10 2.56
N ARG A 216 -0.76 11.24 3.78
CA ARG A 216 -0.14 10.08 4.41
C ARG A 216 -1.34 9.21 4.72
N GLY A 217 -1.58 8.20 3.88
CA GLY A 217 -2.65 7.24 4.14
C GLY A 217 -2.52 6.79 5.59
N ARG A 218 -3.34 7.37 6.47
CA ARG A 218 -3.49 6.84 7.80
C ARG A 218 -4.27 5.57 7.52
N ARG A 219 -3.52 4.46 7.39
CA ARG A 219 -4.08 3.15 7.67
C ARG A 219 -4.80 3.36 8.99
N MET A 220 -6.10 3.12 9.02
CA MET A 220 -6.80 3.01 10.30
C MET A 220 -5.89 2.13 11.15
N PRO A 221 -5.44 2.58 12.33
CA PRO A 221 -4.70 1.71 13.23
C PRO A 221 -5.72 0.69 13.73
N ASN A 222 -6.06 -0.27 12.86
CA ASN A 222 -6.78 -1.44 13.27
C ASN A 222 -5.84 -2.11 14.26
N LYS A 223 -6.33 -2.31 15.47
CA LYS A 223 -5.66 -3.17 16.41
C LYS A 223 -5.73 -4.58 15.85
N THR A 224 -4.73 -5.38 16.20
CA THR A 224 -4.74 -6.81 15.96
C THR A 224 -6.00 -7.43 16.58
N GLY A 225 -6.60 -8.40 15.89
CA GLY A 225 -7.92 -8.97 16.19
C GLY A 225 -9.01 -8.49 15.23
N ILE A 226 -10.27 -8.75 15.62
CA ILE A 226 -11.46 -8.37 14.85
C ILE A 226 -11.63 -6.84 14.86
N SER A 227 -11.70 -6.25 13.67
CA SER A 227 -11.82 -4.81 13.49
C SER A 227 -13.26 -4.35 13.77
N GLN A 228 -13.46 -3.67 14.90
CA GLN A 228 -14.75 -3.05 15.24
C GLN A 228 -15.22 -2.05 14.18
N GLY A 229 -14.29 -1.31 13.57
CA GLY A 229 -14.61 -0.42 12.46
C GLY A 229 -15.11 -1.17 11.22
N SER A 230 -14.53 -2.34 10.93
CA SER A 230 -14.99 -3.19 9.82
C SER A 230 -16.38 -3.75 10.09
N LEU A 231 -16.63 -4.23 11.32
CA LEU A 231 -17.94 -4.72 11.75
C LEU A 231 -19.02 -3.64 11.62
N LYS A 232 -18.75 -2.43 12.13
CA LYS A 232 -19.68 -1.29 12.02
C LYS A 232 -20.03 -0.92 10.59
N ILE A 233 -19.05 -1.01 9.68
CA ILE A 233 -19.26 -0.70 8.25
C ILE A 233 -20.19 -1.75 7.62
N ILE A 234 -19.94 -3.03 7.87
CA ILE A 234 -20.75 -4.10 7.28
C ILE A 234 -22.14 -4.17 7.91
N GLU A 235 -22.28 -3.95 9.23
CA GLU A 235 -23.55 -3.84 9.95
C GLU A 235 -24.50 -2.83 9.28
N ASN A 236 -24.02 -1.62 8.96
CA ASN A 236 -24.83 -0.62 8.24
C ASN A 236 -25.28 -1.10 6.86
N LYS A 237 -24.46 -1.92 6.19
CA LYS A 237 -24.81 -2.48 4.88
C LYS A 237 -25.82 -3.62 5.02
N VAL A 238 -25.71 -4.45 6.06
CA VAL A 238 -26.61 -5.58 6.34
C VAL A 238 -28.06 -5.12 6.48
N MET A 239 -28.29 -3.93 7.06
CA MET A 239 -29.63 -3.34 7.16
C MET A 239 -30.32 -3.13 5.81
N GLN A 240 -29.56 -3.02 4.72
CA GLN A 240 -30.05 -2.80 3.36
C GLN A 240 -29.98 -4.05 2.47
N MET A 241 -29.46 -5.16 2.99
CA MET A 241 -29.31 -6.40 2.23
C MET A 241 -30.59 -7.23 2.25
N ASN A 242 -30.87 -7.90 1.13
CA ASN A 242 -31.85 -8.98 1.14
C ASN A 242 -31.30 -10.24 1.84
N LEU A 243 -32.16 -11.23 2.12
CA LEU A 243 -31.77 -12.44 2.85
C LEU A 243 -30.60 -13.21 2.19
N ARG A 244 -30.58 -13.33 0.86
CA ARG A 244 -29.53 -14.06 0.13
C ARG A 244 -28.19 -13.32 0.16
N GLU A 245 -28.21 -11.99 0.17
CA GLU A 245 -26.99 -11.18 0.26
C GLU A 245 -26.32 -11.24 1.64
N LYS A 246 -27.08 -11.59 2.68
CA LYS A 246 -26.59 -11.78 4.05
C LYS A 246 -25.87 -13.12 4.24
N GLU A 247 -26.09 -14.09 3.35
CA GLU A 247 -25.33 -15.34 3.33
C GLU A 247 -23.90 -15.07 2.85
N CYS A 248 -22.93 -15.53 3.64
CA CYS A 248 -21.53 -15.24 3.39
C CYS A 248 -20.60 -16.42 3.70
N THR A 249 -19.44 -16.37 3.06
CA THR A 249 -18.29 -17.21 3.33
C THR A 249 -17.30 -16.44 4.20
N LEU A 250 -16.82 -17.08 5.26
CA LEU A 250 -15.68 -16.64 6.05
C LEU A 250 -14.41 -17.28 5.46
N CYS A 251 -13.63 -16.49 4.72
CA CYS A 251 -12.35 -16.90 4.17
C CYS A 251 -11.23 -16.64 5.18
N MET A 252 -10.37 -17.62 5.38
CA MET A 252 -9.17 -17.50 6.19
C MET A 252 -7.92 -17.88 5.40
N ASP A 253 -6.83 -17.16 5.63
CA ASP A 253 -5.53 -17.47 5.04
C ASP A 253 -4.39 -16.96 5.92
N GLU A 254 -3.17 -17.39 5.62
CA GLU A 254 -1.96 -16.95 6.30
C GLU A 254 -0.97 -16.31 5.33
N ILE A 255 -0.50 -15.10 5.66
CA ILE A 255 0.36 -14.29 4.81
C ILE A 255 1.74 -14.16 5.46
N SER A 256 2.79 -14.61 4.78
CA SER A 256 4.17 -14.40 5.26
C SER A 256 4.52 -12.92 5.35
N LEU A 257 5.14 -12.53 6.46
CA LEU A 257 5.59 -11.16 6.74
C LEU A 257 7.10 -11.06 6.63
N LYS A 258 7.58 -9.87 6.25
CA LYS A 258 8.98 -9.51 6.50
C LYS A 258 9.13 -9.20 7.99
N THR A 259 9.85 -10.05 8.71
CA THR A 259 10.13 -9.89 10.14
C THR A 259 10.89 -8.60 10.39
N ASN A 260 10.36 -7.75 11.28
CA ASN A 260 11.04 -6.55 11.73
C ASN A 260 10.35 -6.02 13.01
N LEU A 261 11.12 -5.44 13.92
CA LEU A 261 10.62 -4.83 15.15
C LEU A 261 10.75 -3.32 15.06
N PHE A 262 9.65 -2.60 15.34
CA PHE A 262 9.65 -1.14 15.34
C PHE A 262 9.02 -0.61 16.61
N SER A 263 9.64 0.38 17.25
CA SER A 263 9.02 1.09 18.35
C SER A 263 8.00 2.10 17.82
N CYS A 264 6.73 1.93 18.17
CA CYS A 264 5.71 2.94 17.97
C CYS A 264 5.68 3.87 19.19
N VAL A 265 6.60 4.85 19.19
CA VAL A 265 6.79 5.81 20.30
C VAL A 265 5.48 6.49 20.74
N PRO A 266 4.57 6.93 19.84
CA PRO A 266 3.32 7.56 20.27
C PRO A 266 2.34 6.65 21.04
N VAL A 267 2.49 5.33 20.92
CA VAL A 267 1.60 4.33 21.53
C VAL A 267 2.34 3.51 22.61
N GLY A 268 3.64 3.73 22.79
CA GLY A 268 4.47 2.94 23.71
C GLY A 268 4.51 1.44 23.36
N LYS A 269 4.28 1.08 22.08
CA LYS A 269 4.13 -0.32 21.65
C LYS A 269 5.26 -0.74 20.72
N ILE A 270 5.91 -1.86 21.02
CA ILE A 270 6.78 -2.56 20.05
C ILE A 270 5.89 -3.27 19.03
N VAL A 271 6.00 -2.90 17.76
CA VAL A 271 5.29 -3.50 16.62
C VAL A 271 6.15 -4.60 16.01
N GLY A 272 5.53 -5.71 15.58
CA GLY A 272 6.22 -6.83 14.94
C GLY A 272 6.39 -8.07 15.84
N LEU A 273 5.87 -8.03 17.07
CA LEU A 273 5.72 -9.21 17.91
C LEU A 273 4.40 -9.91 17.62
N GLU A 274 4.35 -11.19 17.94
CA GLU A 274 3.14 -12.01 17.98
C GLU A 274 2.08 -11.36 18.88
N ASP A 275 0.86 -11.31 18.36
CA ASP A 275 -0.24 -10.54 18.90
C ASP A 275 -1.54 -11.19 18.40
N PHE A 276 -2.31 -11.74 19.33
CA PHE A 276 -3.60 -12.37 19.03
C PHE A 276 -4.79 -11.45 19.33
N GLY A 277 -4.55 -10.15 19.53
CA GLY A 277 -5.59 -9.20 19.91
C GLY A 277 -5.95 -9.27 21.40
N GLY A 278 -6.88 -8.44 21.84
CA GLY A 278 -7.34 -8.41 23.24
C GLY A 278 -6.29 -8.04 24.30
N GLY A 279 -5.05 -7.72 23.89
CA GLY A 279 -3.91 -7.55 24.80
C GLY A 279 -3.04 -8.80 24.94
N TYR A 280 -3.45 -9.95 24.38
CA TYR A 280 -2.68 -11.19 24.41
C TYR A 280 -1.54 -11.13 23.38
N ARG A 281 -0.32 -10.99 23.88
CA ARG A 281 0.90 -10.81 23.10
C ARG A 281 2.03 -11.60 23.72
N THR A 282 2.90 -12.15 22.88
CA THR A 282 4.11 -12.83 23.33
C THR A 282 5.35 -12.03 22.95
N ASN A 283 6.52 -12.45 23.45
CA ASN A 283 7.81 -11.88 23.07
C ASN A 283 8.37 -12.47 21.77
N LYS A 284 7.64 -13.36 21.09
CA LYS A 284 8.06 -13.95 19.81
C LYS A 284 7.87 -12.95 18.68
N VAL A 285 8.80 -12.94 17.73
CA VAL A 285 8.71 -12.09 16.54
C VAL A 285 7.69 -12.67 15.57
N ALA A 286 6.71 -11.88 15.14
CA ALA A 286 5.73 -12.36 14.17
C ALA A 286 6.38 -12.58 12.80
N THR A 287 6.17 -13.76 12.22
CA THR A 287 6.69 -14.15 10.89
C THR A 287 5.60 -14.21 9.84
N SER A 288 4.33 -14.33 10.25
CA SER A 288 3.19 -14.33 9.36
C SER A 288 1.99 -13.59 9.99
N ALA A 289 0.99 -13.32 9.17
CA ALA A 289 -0.28 -12.75 9.59
C ALA A 289 -1.41 -13.73 9.23
N PHE A 290 -2.15 -14.18 10.23
CA PHE A 290 -3.40 -14.91 10.03
C PHE A 290 -4.52 -13.90 9.77
N VAL A 291 -5.24 -14.03 8.65
CA VAL A 291 -6.21 -13.02 8.19
C VAL A 291 -7.58 -13.64 7.95
N LEU A 292 -8.62 -12.87 8.28
CA LEU A 292 -10.02 -13.21 8.02
C LEU A 292 -10.65 -12.19 7.08
N LEU A 293 -11.34 -12.70 6.06
CA LEU A 293 -12.08 -11.94 5.06
C LEU A 293 -13.48 -12.54 4.94
N ILE A 294 -14.51 -11.71 4.98
CA ILE A 294 -15.87 -12.15 4.67
C ILE A 294 -16.25 -11.77 3.24
N ARG A 295 -16.98 -12.65 2.57
CA ARG A 295 -17.49 -12.45 1.21
C ARG A 295 -18.90 -13.00 1.09
N SER A 296 -19.80 -12.24 0.49
CA SER A 296 -21.14 -12.75 0.20
C SER A 296 -21.10 -13.88 -0.82
N ILE A 297 -22.04 -14.82 -0.68
CA ILE A 297 -22.23 -15.91 -1.65
C ILE A 297 -23.02 -15.38 -2.84
N SER A 298 -24.18 -14.77 -2.59
CA SER A 298 -25.08 -14.27 -3.65
C SER A 298 -24.81 -12.82 -4.03
N GLY A 299 -24.26 -12.01 -3.13
CA GLY A 299 -24.01 -10.58 -3.34
C GLY A 299 -22.61 -10.27 -3.86
N ASN A 300 -22.44 -9.09 -4.46
CA ASN A 300 -21.11 -8.60 -4.84
C ASN A 300 -20.49 -7.72 -3.75
N TRP A 301 -20.14 -8.33 -2.62
CA TRP A 301 -19.42 -7.62 -1.56
C TRP A 301 -18.40 -8.49 -0.85
N LYS A 302 -17.39 -7.82 -0.28
CA LYS A 302 -16.33 -8.42 0.53
C LYS A 302 -15.82 -7.39 1.53
N GLN A 303 -15.42 -7.83 2.71
CA GLN A 303 -14.95 -6.95 3.79
C GLN A 303 -13.84 -7.65 4.60
N PRO A 304 -12.63 -7.08 4.67
CA PRO A 304 -11.62 -7.56 5.61
C PRO A 304 -12.13 -7.43 7.06
N LEU A 305 -12.10 -8.53 7.80
CA LEU A 305 -12.70 -8.63 9.13
C LEU A 305 -11.64 -8.51 10.23
N ALA A 306 -10.58 -9.32 10.16
CA ALA A 306 -9.60 -9.44 11.23
C ALA A 306 -8.21 -9.76 10.68
N TYR A 307 -7.20 -9.46 11.48
CA TYR A 307 -5.86 -10.01 11.30
C TYR A 307 -5.20 -10.25 12.65
N TYR A 308 -4.34 -11.26 12.71
CA TYR A 308 -3.58 -11.68 13.88
C TYR A 308 -2.12 -11.84 13.46
N LEU A 309 -1.19 -11.51 14.34
CA LEU A 309 0.24 -11.62 14.06
C LEU A 309 0.76 -12.86 14.78
N VAL A 310 1.34 -13.81 14.05
CA VAL A 310 1.73 -15.11 14.59
C VAL A 310 3.19 -15.42 14.26
N ASN A 311 3.86 -16.16 15.14
CA ASN A 311 5.17 -16.73 14.89
C ASN A 311 5.00 -18.17 14.37
N GLY A 312 5.52 -18.45 13.17
CA GLY A 312 5.25 -19.69 12.45
C GLY A 312 3.85 -19.68 11.84
N GLY A 313 3.06 -20.71 12.14
CA GLY A 313 1.65 -20.79 11.77
C GLY A 313 0.73 -20.55 12.97
N CYS A 314 -0.48 -20.06 12.71
CA CYS A 314 -1.45 -19.87 13.80
C CYS A 314 -1.76 -21.20 14.51
N PRO A 315 -1.62 -21.30 15.85
CA PRO A 315 -1.96 -22.51 16.61
C PRO A 315 -3.41 -22.92 16.41
N THR A 316 -3.67 -24.22 16.28
CA THR A 316 -5.00 -24.75 15.95
C THR A 316 -6.07 -24.35 16.96
N ASP A 317 -5.77 -24.42 18.26
CA ASP A 317 -6.73 -24.10 19.32
C ASP A 317 -7.12 -22.62 19.28
N THR A 318 -6.11 -21.74 19.16
CA THR A 318 -6.34 -20.30 19.01
C THR A 318 -7.07 -19.96 17.71
N MET A 319 -6.79 -20.68 16.63
CA MET A 319 -7.48 -20.52 15.34
C MET A 319 -8.96 -20.88 15.46
N GLU A 320 -9.29 -21.96 16.17
CA GLU A 320 -10.68 -22.37 16.43
C GLU A 320 -11.43 -21.27 17.21
N ASP A 321 -10.85 -20.76 18.29
CA ASP A 321 -11.44 -19.69 19.10
C ASP A 321 -11.71 -18.44 18.26
N ILE A 322 -10.72 -18.03 17.45
CA ILE A 322 -10.84 -16.88 16.55
C ILE A 322 -11.96 -17.07 15.52
N VAL A 323 -12.06 -18.25 14.91
CA VAL A 323 -13.08 -18.55 13.90
C VAL A 323 -14.47 -18.53 14.51
N LYS A 324 -14.66 -19.15 15.68
CA LYS A 324 -15.93 -19.15 16.41
C LYS A 324 -16.33 -17.74 16.85
N GLU A 325 -15.41 -16.98 17.44
CA GLU A 325 -15.64 -15.58 17.82
C GLU A 325 -16.03 -14.71 16.62
N ALA A 326 -15.40 -14.95 15.46
CA ALA A 326 -15.73 -14.25 14.23
C ALA A 326 -17.15 -14.60 13.76
N ILE A 327 -17.54 -15.88 13.79
CA ILE A 327 -18.90 -16.31 13.43
C ILE A 327 -19.92 -15.66 14.36
N ASP A 328 -19.73 -15.73 15.67
CA ASP A 328 -20.64 -15.13 16.66
C ASP A 328 -20.86 -13.64 16.41
N LYS A 329 -19.79 -12.89 16.15
CA LYS A 329 -19.88 -11.44 15.88
C LYS A 329 -20.56 -11.12 14.56
N LEU A 330 -20.44 -11.98 13.56
CA LEU A 330 -21.13 -11.81 12.28
C LEU A 330 -22.62 -12.13 12.40
N GLU A 331 -22.97 -13.16 13.17
CA GLU A 331 -24.36 -13.50 13.49
C GLU A 331 -25.04 -12.36 14.26
N CYS A 332 -24.37 -11.77 15.26
CA CYS A 332 -24.92 -10.64 16.03
C CYS A 332 -25.29 -9.43 15.16
N ILE A 333 -24.60 -9.21 14.03
CA ILE A 333 -24.90 -8.10 13.11
C ILE A 333 -25.87 -8.50 11.98
N GLY A 334 -26.40 -9.72 12.00
CA GLY A 334 -27.40 -10.22 11.06
C GLY A 334 -26.83 -10.82 9.76
N LEU A 335 -25.56 -11.24 9.75
CA LEU A 335 -25.00 -12.05 8.67
C LEU A 335 -25.13 -13.54 8.99
N ASN A 336 -25.25 -14.36 7.96
CA ASN A 336 -25.27 -15.82 8.09
C ASN A 336 -23.98 -16.40 7.48
N VAL A 337 -23.13 -17.00 8.30
CA VAL A 337 -21.89 -17.65 7.83
C VAL A 337 -22.22 -19.09 7.46
N VAL A 338 -22.38 -19.33 6.16
CA VAL A 338 -22.76 -20.67 5.65
C VAL A 338 -21.51 -21.54 5.43
N VAL A 339 -20.39 -20.91 5.05
CA VAL A 339 -19.18 -21.60 4.65
C VAL A 339 -17.96 -20.96 5.29
N VAL A 340 -17.06 -21.78 5.81
CA VAL A 340 -15.70 -21.41 6.19
C VAL A 340 -14.76 -21.98 5.14
N MET A 341 -13.87 -21.14 4.59
CA MET A 341 -12.93 -21.53 3.54
C MET A 341 -11.48 -21.25 3.94
N SER A 342 -10.58 -22.23 3.78
CA SER A 342 -9.16 -22.10 4.10
C SER A 342 -8.22 -22.59 3.00
N ALA A 343 -6.93 -22.28 3.15
CA ALA A 343 -5.86 -22.97 2.42
C ALA A 343 -5.64 -24.40 2.95
N GLN A 344 -4.70 -25.14 2.33
CA GLN A 344 -4.38 -26.54 2.65
C GLN A 344 -3.13 -26.71 3.55
N GLY A 345 -2.77 -25.67 4.31
CA GLY A 345 -1.66 -25.74 5.27
C GLY A 345 -1.92 -26.76 6.38
N SER A 346 -0.86 -27.28 7.01
CA SER A 346 -0.98 -28.30 8.06
C SER A 346 -1.84 -27.83 9.24
N ASN A 347 -1.70 -26.57 9.65
CA ASN A 347 -2.53 -25.97 10.70
C ASN A 347 -4.03 -25.92 10.33
N PHE A 348 -4.37 -25.60 9.08
CA PHE A 348 -5.74 -25.61 8.59
C PHE A 348 -6.33 -27.03 8.52
N TYR A 349 -5.52 -28.01 8.13
CA TYR A 349 -5.93 -29.42 8.15
C TYR A 349 -6.16 -29.91 9.58
N SER A 350 -5.28 -29.53 10.52
CA SER A 350 -5.47 -29.81 11.94
C SER A 350 -6.74 -29.17 12.48
N LEU A 351 -7.08 -27.93 12.06
CA LEU A 351 -8.34 -27.30 12.42
C LEU A 351 -9.55 -28.08 11.90
N ALA A 352 -9.55 -28.46 10.61
CA ALA A 352 -10.65 -29.24 10.03
C ALA A 352 -10.85 -30.57 10.77
N THR A 353 -9.74 -31.25 11.11
CA THR A 353 -9.75 -32.49 11.91
C THR A 353 -10.33 -32.25 13.30
N ARG A 354 -9.91 -31.17 13.98
CA ARG A 354 -10.39 -30.80 15.32
C ARG A 354 -11.88 -30.44 15.32
N LEU A 355 -12.35 -29.79 14.27
CA LEU A 355 -13.77 -29.50 14.01
C LEU A 355 -14.57 -30.75 13.57
N LYS A 356 -13.92 -31.92 13.45
CA LYS A 356 -14.50 -33.20 13.01
C LYS A 356 -15.08 -33.17 11.60
N VAL A 357 -14.54 -32.32 10.72
CA VAL A 357 -14.94 -32.24 9.31
C VAL A 357 -14.40 -33.47 8.57
N THR A 358 -15.27 -34.16 7.84
CA THR A 358 -14.94 -35.33 7.02
C THR A 358 -15.50 -35.19 5.61
N PRO A 359 -15.11 -36.04 4.64
CA PRO A 359 -15.74 -36.04 3.32
C PRO A 359 -17.25 -36.31 3.35
N ASP A 360 -17.72 -37.16 4.27
CA ASP A 360 -19.14 -37.51 4.44
C ASP A 360 -19.89 -36.41 5.21
N GLU A 361 -19.21 -35.78 6.16
CA GLU A 361 -19.72 -34.65 6.95
C GLU A 361 -18.82 -33.42 6.75
N PRO A 362 -18.93 -32.71 5.60
CA PRO A 362 -18.06 -31.58 5.26
C PRO A 362 -18.48 -30.28 5.97
N TRP A 363 -18.94 -30.40 7.22
CA TRP A 363 -19.47 -29.32 8.04
C TRP A 363 -19.17 -29.57 9.51
N PHE A 364 -19.25 -28.51 10.32
CA PHE A 364 -19.21 -28.60 11.77
C PHE A 364 -20.40 -27.83 12.36
N MET A 365 -20.79 -28.16 13.60
CA MET A 365 -21.85 -27.43 14.32
C MET A 365 -21.28 -26.21 15.04
N HIS A 366 -21.97 -25.08 14.91
CA HIS A 366 -21.76 -23.90 15.75
C HIS A 366 -23.11 -23.22 16.00
N ASN A 367 -23.44 -22.89 17.25
CA ASN A 367 -24.74 -22.31 17.64
C ASN A 367 -25.98 -23.05 17.10
N GLY A 368 -25.90 -24.38 16.93
CA GLY A 368 -27.00 -25.19 16.37
C GLY A 368 -27.12 -25.15 14.84
N TRP A 369 -26.25 -24.42 14.15
CA TRP A 369 -26.19 -24.34 12.69
C TRP A 369 -25.07 -25.19 12.12
N LYS A 370 -25.31 -25.76 10.94
CA LYS A 370 -24.29 -26.43 10.14
C LYS A 370 -23.51 -25.41 9.34
N ILE A 371 -22.20 -25.35 9.56
CA ILE A 371 -21.28 -24.49 8.82
C ILE A 371 -20.38 -25.39 7.99
N PHE A 372 -20.44 -25.25 6.67
CA PHE A 372 -19.62 -26.06 5.76
C PHE A 372 -18.17 -25.61 5.82
N PHE A 373 -17.23 -26.56 5.76
CA PHE A 373 -15.80 -26.27 5.72
C PHE A 373 -15.24 -26.74 4.38
N ILE A 374 -14.62 -25.84 3.63
CA ILE A 374 -14.05 -26.14 2.31
C ILE A 374 -12.60 -25.68 2.20
N PHE A 375 -11.80 -26.43 1.45
CA PHE A 375 -10.47 -25.98 1.04
C PHE A 375 -10.54 -25.22 -0.28
N ASP A 376 -9.73 -24.16 -0.43
CA ASP A 376 -9.72 -23.31 -1.62
C ASP A 376 -9.47 -24.14 -2.91
N PRO A 377 -10.43 -24.19 -3.85
CA PRO A 377 -10.31 -25.05 -5.04
C PRO A 377 -9.09 -24.75 -5.91
N PRO A 378 -8.70 -23.49 -6.19
CA PRO A 378 -7.42 -23.18 -6.84
C PRO A 378 -6.20 -23.81 -6.16
N HIS A 379 -6.14 -23.84 -4.83
CA HIS A 379 -5.07 -24.51 -4.10
C HIS A 379 -5.08 -26.03 -4.31
N LEU A 380 -6.26 -26.66 -4.29
CA LEU A 380 -6.40 -28.09 -4.59
C LEU A 380 -5.95 -28.42 -6.02
N ILE A 381 -6.40 -27.65 -7.01
CA ILE A 381 -6.03 -27.83 -8.43
C ILE A 381 -4.52 -27.68 -8.62
N LYS A 382 -3.89 -26.68 -7.97
CA LYS A 382 -2.43 -26.51 -8.00
C LYS A 382 -1.71 -27.75 -7.45
N SER A 383 -2.19 -28.33 -6.36
CA SER A 383 -1.62 -29.54 -5.76
C SER A 383 -1.78 -30.76 -6.66
N VAL A 384 -2.96 -30.97 -7.24
CA VAL A 384 -3.21 -32.04 -8.22
C VAL A 384 -2.28 -31.90 -9.41
N ARG A 385 -2.14 -30.69 -9.96
CA ARG A 385 -1.20 -30.40 -11.06
C ARG A 385 0.25 -30.69 -10.67
N ASN A 386 0.70 -30.26 -9.49
CA ASN A 386 2.07 -30.51 -9.01
C ASN A 386 2.35 -32.00 -8.87
N ASN A 387 1.42 -32.74 -8.28
CA ASN A 387 1.53 -34.18 -8.09
C ASN A 387 1.51 -34.90 -9.44
N PHE A 388 0.65 -34.49 -10.36
CA PHE A 388 0.64 -35.03 -11.72
C PHE A 388 1.96 -34.78 -12.44
N MET A 389 2.57 -33.60 -12.29
CA MET A 389 3.87 -33.30 -12.92
C MET A 389 5.03 -34.09 -12.30
N LYS A 390 5.03 -34.32 -10.99
CA LYS A 390 6.12 -35.00 -10.28
C LYS A 390 6.00 -36.53 -10.30
N TYR A 391 4.78 -37.06 -10.19
CA TYR A 391 4.50 -38.48 -10.01
C TYR A 391 3.71 -39.07 -11.18
N SER A 392 3.48 -40.38 -11.14
CA SER A 392 2.58 -41.07 -12.08
C SER A 392 1.24 -41.27 -11.40
N LEU A 393 0.15 -40.80 -12.00
CA LEU A 393 -1.19 -41.04 -11.47
C LEU A 393 -1.69 -42.41 -11.92
N ARG A 394 -2.30 -43.16 -11.00
CA ARG A 394 -3.04 -44.40 -11.28
C ARG A 394 -4.49 -44.19 -10.89
N PHE A 395 -5.43 -44.59 -11.74
CA PHE A 395 -6.86 -44.53 -11.45
C PHE A 395 -7.40 -45.95 -11.34
N GLY A 396 -7.51 -46.46 -10.10
CA GLY A 396 -7.96 -47.82 -9.84
C GLY A 396 -7.22 -48.87 -10.68
N GLU A 397 -7.97 -49.78 -11.29
CA GLU A 397 -7.44 -50.81 -12.19
C GLU A 397 -7.18 -50.30 -13.62
N HIS A 398 -7.61 -49.08 -13.96
CA HIS A 398 -7.53 -48.51 -15.32
C HIS A 398 -6.12 -48.08 -15.74
N GLY A 399 -5.10 -48.49 -14.99
CA GLY A 399 -3.69 -48.31 -15.34
C GLY A 399 -3.11 -46.93 -14.99
N LYS A 400 -1.88 -46.72 -15.47
CA LYS A 400 -1.07 -45.53 -15.21
C LYS A 400 -1.32 -44.46 -16.29
N ILE A 401 -1.64 -43.23 -15.87
CA ILE A 401 -1.73 -42.11 -16.80
C ILE A 401 -0.33 -41.76 -17.32
N LEU A 402 -0.17 -41.89 -18.63
CA LEU A 402 1.07 -41.55 -19.32
C LEU A 402 1.06 -40.07 -19.69
N LYS A 403 2.08 -39.33 -19.25
CA LYS A 403 2.24 -37.90 -19.56
C LYS A 403 2.47 -37.63 -21.05
N GLN A 404 2.81 -38.66 -21.83
CA GLN A 404 3.05 -38.61 -23.27
C GLN A 404 1.89 -37.97 -24.06
N TYR A 405 0.64 -38.11 -23.59
CA TYR A 405 -0.52 -37.53 -24.25
C TYR A 405 -0.53 -36.00 -24.17
N MET A 406 0.01 -35.40 -23.10
CA MET A 406 0.17 -33.94 -23.02
C MET A 406 1.18 -33.41 -24.05
N TYR A 407 2.32 -34.10 -24.19
CA TYR A 407 3.37 -33.71 -25.15
C TYR A 407 2.86 -33.83 -26.59
N ARG A 408 2.18 -34.94 -26.92
CA ARG A 408 1.58 -35.14 -28.26
C ARG A 408 0.54 -34.08 -28.62
N PHE A 409 -0.28 -33.64 -27.66
CA PHE A 409 -1.25 -32.57 -27.89
C PHE A 409 -0.56 -31.21 -28.15
N SER A 410 0.53 -30.92 -27.44
CA SER A 410 1.30 -29.68 -27.62
C SER A 410 2.08 -29.62 -28.95
N THR A 411 2.61 -30.75 -29.41
CA THR A 411 3.38 -30.83 -30.67
C THR A 411 2.47 -30.85 -31.90
N ALA A 412 1.27 -31.45 -31.82
CA ALA A 412 0.30 -31.43 -32.91
C ALA A 412 -0.13 -30.00 -33.31
N HIS A 413 -0.23 -29.08 -32.35
CA HIS A 413 -0.49 -27.65 -32.63
C HIS A 413 0.69 -26.90 -33.24
N THR A 414 1.92 -27.40 -33.10
CA THR A 414 3.12 -26.75 -33.65
C THR A 414 3.35 -27.15 -35.11
N ILE A 415 2.83 -28.31 -35.54
CA ILE A 415 2.95 -28.81 -36.91
C ILE A 415 1.82 -28.24 -37.79
N GLY A 416 0.64 -27.97 -37.23
CA GLY A 416 -0.50 -27.38 -37.97
C GLY A 416 -0.38 -25.87 -38.26
N SER A 417 0.66 -25.17 -37.80
CA SER A 417 0.86 -23.73 -38.03
C SER A 417 2.07 -23.42 -38.93
N LYS A 418 2.60 -24.43 -39.63
CA LYS A 418 3.71 -24.29 -40.60
C LYS A 418 3.39 -24.87 -41.98
N ILE A 419 2.11 -25.12 -42.25
CA ILE A 419 1.62 -25.45 -43.58
C ILE A 419 0.65 -24.32 -43.94
N ASP A 420 1.21 -23.24 -44.47
CA ASP A 420 0.60 -22.28 -45.38
C ASP A 420 1.73 -21.60 -46.16
#